data_AF-A0AAF0BZS1-F1
#
_entry.id   AF-A0AAF0BZS1-F1
#
_cell.length_a   1.000
_cell.length_b   1.000
_cell.length_c   1.000
_cell.angle_alpha   90.00
_cell.angle_beta   90.00
_cell.angle_gamma   90.00
#
_symmetry.space_group_name_H-M   'P 1'
#
loop_
_entity.id
_entity.type
_entity.pdbx_description
1 polymer ?
#
loop_
_entity_poly.entity_id
_entity_poly.type
_entity_poly.pdbx_seq_one_letter_code
_entity_poly.pdbx_strand_id
1 'polypeptide(L)'
;MNAYNFLSFVQNEYDFARANGILSEINLKNCWKHWMTAELVHVFNQADAPFELQTDVYYPAIKSPAVKQNDQESAEFLRYQNGKTPEAVTEKRLASRCDFSVKMPDGESYFEIRCGNKSVFSKSKDLLKVESDMLRIEAMKKANPGLNITVVFAFFGAFENKEIEAFKALDNSSRCSYLLDSALRGSSSISRLCQMQRAGKPRLCLAAYSV
;
A
#
# COMPACT_ATOMS: atom_id res chain seq x y z
N MET A 1 -2.54 10.57 5.70
CA MET A 1 -3.32 9.42 6.23
C MET A 1 -2.39 8.26 6.65
N ASN A 2 -2.49 7.77 7.89
CA ASN A 2 -1.73 6.58 8.34
C ASN A 2 -2.43 5.26 7.92
N ALA A 3 -1.73 4.13 8.04
CA ALA A 3 -2.22 2.81 7.62
C ALA A 3 -3.55 2.41 8.29
N TYR A 4 -3.73 2.65 9.59
CA TYR A 4 -4.98 2.30 10.28
C TYR A 4 -6.16 3.12 9.78
N ASN A 5 -5.97 4.43 9.60
CA ASN A 5 -7.01 5.33 9.09
C ASN A 5 -7.38 4.97 7.65
N PHE A 6 -6.40 4.59 6.82
CA PHE A 6 -6.65 4.08 5.47
C PHE A 6 -7.50 2.82 5.50
N LEU A 7 -7.14 1.83 6.31
CA LEU A 7 -7.94 0.60 6.42
C LEU A 7 -9.34 0.87 6.96
N SER A 8 -9.48 1.79 7.92
CA SER A 8 -10.79 2.18 8.47
C SER A 8 -11.67 2.85 7.41
N PHE A 9 -11.08 3.68 6.56
CA PHE A 9 -11.76 4.28 5.40
C PHE A 9 -12.24 3.18 4.44
N VAL A 10 -11.36 2.27 4.03
CA VAL A 10 -11.72 1.16 3.13
C VAL A 10 -12.78 0.25 3.76
N GLN A 11 -12.72 -0.01 5.07
CA GLN A 11 -13.69 -0.85 5.77
C GLN A 11 -15.13 -0.33 5.60
N ASN A 12 -15.33 0.98 5.62
CA ASN A 12 -16.66 1.60 5.62
C ASN A 12 -17.26 1.72 4.23
N GLU A 13 -16.41 1.89 3.21
CA GLU A 13 -16.84 2.26 1.86
C GLU A 13 -16.75 1.10 0.86
N TYR A 14 -16.03 0.01 1.18
CA TYR A 14 -15.68 -1.02 0.20
C TYR A 14 -16.61 -2.25 0.18
N ASP A 15 -16.99 -2.68 -1.03
CA ASP A 15 -17.75 -3.93 -1.24
C ASP A 15 -16.83 -5.17 -1.21
N PHE A 16 -16.60 -5.68 -0.01
CA PHE A 16 -15.83 -6.90 0.20
C PHE A 16 -16.50 -8.16 -0.37
N ALA A 17 -17.82 -8.20 -0.56
CA ALA A 17 -18.49 -9.39 -1.08
C ALA A 17 -18.10 -9.61 -2.55
N ARG A 18 -18.16 -8.55 -3.35
CA ARG A 18 -17.69 -8.55 -4.74
C ARG A 18 -16.20 -8.86 -4.82
N ALA A 19 -15.39 -8.23 -3.97
CA ALA A 19 -13.95 -8.42 -3.97
C ALA A 19 -13.53 -9.86 -3.67
N ASN A 20 -14.19 -10.50 -2.69
CA ASN A 20 -13.95 -11.91 -2.37
C ASN A 20 -14.24 -12.83 -3.57
N GLY A 21 -15.30 -12.57 -4.33
CA GLY A 21 -15.59 -13.34 -5.55
C GLY A 21 -14.46 -13.24 -6.58
N ILE A 22 -14.00 -12.02 -6.87
CA ILE A 22 -12.95 -11.80 -7.89
C ILE A 22 -11.60 -12.36 -7.45
N LEU A 23 -11.20 -12.18 -6.18
CA LEU A 23 -9.93 -12.70 -5.69
C LEU A 23 -9.93 -14.21 -5.40
N SER A 24 -11.10 -14.84 -5.35
CA SER A 24 -11.18 -16.31 -5.35
C SER A 24 -10.79 -16.92 -6.70
N GLU A 25 -10.92 -16.17 -7.80
CA GLU A 25 -10.57 -16.61 -9.15
C GLU A 25 -9.06 -16.53 -9.41
N ILE A 26 -8.33 -17.59 -9.07
CA ILE A 26 -6.86 -17.64 -9.16
C ILE A 26 -6.32 -17.38 -10.58
N ASN A 27 -7.12 -17.67 -11.61
CA ASN A 27 -6.78 -17.41 -13.01
C ASN A 27 -6.65 -15.91 -13.30
N LEU A 28 -7.28 -15.05 -12.48
CA LEU A 28 -7.21 -13.59 -12.59
C LEU A 28 -6.07 -12.98 -11.78
N LYS A 29 -5.17 -13.78 -11.17
CA LYS A 29 -4.12 -13.28 -10.26
C LYS A 29 -3.23 -12.18 -10.84
N ASN A 30 -2.97 -12.20 -12.14
CA ASN A 30 -2.15 -11.19 -12.82
C ASN A 30 -2.89 -9.86 -13.00
N CYS A 31 -4.22 -9.87 -12.92
CA CYS A 31 -5.08 -8.69 -13.02
C CYS A 31 -5.40 -8.08 -11.65
N TRP A 32 -5.24 -8.84 -10.55
CA TRP A 32 -5.64 -8.39 -9.21
C TRP A 32 -5.04 -7.06 -8.80
N LYS A 33 -3.76 -6.79 -9.13
CA LYS A 33 -3.16 -5.49 -8.81
C LYS A 33 -3.91 -4.35 -9.48
N HIS A 34 -4.04 -4.39 -10.80
CA HIS A 34 -4.73 -3.35 -11.57
C HIS A 34 -6.19 -3.20 -11.13
N TRP A 35 -6.87 -4.32 -10.87
CA TRP A 35 -8.23 -4.32 -10.35
C TRP A 35 -8.32 -3.67 -8.96
N MET A 36 -7.47 -4.07 -8.02
CA MET A 36 -7.42 -3.50 -6.67
C MET A 36 -7.06 -2.01 -6.68
N THR A 37 -6.16 -1.57 -7.57
CA THR A 37 -5.88 -0.14 -7.79
C THR A 37 -7.13 0.60 -8.22
N ALA A 38 -7.82 0.11 -9.25
CA ALA A 38 -9.05 0.74 -9.75
C ALA A 38 -10.15 0.80 -8.67
N GLU A 39 -10.30 -0.26 -7.89
CA GLU A 39 -11.28 -0.36 -6.81
C GLU A 39 -10.98 0.62 -5.67
N LEU A 40 -9.73 0.68 -5.18
CA LEU A 40 -9.35 1.63 -4.14
C LEU A 40 -9.50 3.08 -4.60
N VAL A 41 -9.16 3.37 -5.87
CA VAL A 41 -9.42 4.67 -6.50
C VAL A 41 -10.93 4.96 -6.56
N HIS A 42 -11.75 3.96 -6.88
CA HIS A 42 -13.21 4.10 -6.89
C HIS A 42 -13.78 4.40 -5.51
N VAL A 43 -13.24 3.77 -4.46
CA VAL A 43 -13.64 4.04 -3.07
C VAL A 43 -13.41 5.52 -2.71
N PHE A 44 -12.28 6.12 -3.11
CA PHE A 44 -12.08 7.56 -2.92
C PHE A 44 -13.10 8.40 -3.69
N ASN A 45 -13.48 8.02 -4.91
CA ASN A 45 -14.52 8.72 -5.69
C ASN A 45 -15.92 8.64 -5.09
N GLN A 46 -16.18 7.68 -4.21
CA GLN A 46 -17.45 7.58 -3.49
C GLN A 46 -17.48 8.42 -2.21
N ALA A 47 -16.30 8.81 -1.70
CA ALA A 47 -16.20 9.62 -0.49
C ALA A 47 -16.66 11.06 -0.76
N ASP A 48 -17.57 11.57 0.08
CA ASP A 48 -18.06 12.95 0.02
C ASP A 48 -17.05 13.93 0.65
N ALA A 49 -15.84 13.95 0.10
CA ALA A 49 -14.74 14.81 0.55
C ALA A 49 -13.96 15.37 -0.66
N PRO A 50 -13.43 16.61 -0.58
CA PRO A 50 -12.61 17.14 -1.64
C PRO A 50 -11.25 16.43 -1.70
N PHE A 51 -10.93 15.83 -2.84
CA PHE A 51 -9.62 15.24 -3.12
C PHE A 51 -9.19 15.44 -4.58
N GLU A 52 -7.89 15.37 -4.83
CA GLU A 52 -7.32 15.19 -6.16
C GLU A 52 -6.67 13.80 -6.21
N LEU A 53 -6.90 13.04 -7.28
CA LEU A 53 -6.38 11.69 -7.44
C LEU A 53 -5.59 11.58 -8.75
N GLN A 54 -4.44 10.92 -8.67
CA GLN A 54 -3.58 10.67 -9.83
C GLN A 54 -3.02 9.23 -9.77
N THR A 55 -2.84 8.60 -10.92
CA THR A 55 -2.19 7.29 -11.05
C THR A 55 -0.78 7.45 -11.62
N ASP A 56 0.11 6.47 -11.37
CA ASP A 56 1.50 6.48 -11.86
C ASP A 56 2.30 7.73 -11.45
N VAL A 57 2.14 8.17 -10.19
CA VAL A 57 2.70 9.43 -9.68
C VAL A 57 4.13 9.23 -9.22
N TYR A 58 5.01 10.17 -9.58
CA TYR A 58 6.41 10.17 -9.15
C TYR A 58 6.55 10.78 -7.76
N TYR A 59 7.43 10.21 -6.94
CA TYR A 59 7.73 10.76 -5.63
C TYR A 59 8.52 12.07 -5.75
N PRO A 60 8.09 13.19 -5.14
CA PRO A 60 8.87 14.41 -5.15
C PRO A 60 10.13 14.27 -4.29
N ALA A 61 11.26 14.80 -4.78
CA ALA A 61 12.41 15.12 -3.93
C ALA A 61 12.03 16.20 -2.92
N ILE A 62 12.82 16.37 -1.85
CA ILE A 62 12.57 17.43 -0.86
C ILE A 62 12.35 18.74 -1.61
N LYS A 63 11.21 19.40 -1.38
CA LYS A 63 11.01 20.77 -1.83
C LYS A 63 12.05 21.63 -1.14
N SER A 64 13.14 21.92 -1.83
CA SER A 64 14.12 22.87 -1.35
C SER A 64 13.37 24.19 -1.14
N PRO A 65 13.36 24.80 0.06
CA PRO A 65 12.60 26.03 0.33
C PRO A 65 13.02 27.23 -0.53
N ALA A 66 14.06 27.08 -1.36
CA ALA A 66 14.59 28.10 -2.25
C ALA A 66 14.00 28.12 -3.68
N VAL A 67 13.17 27.14 -4.09
CA VAL A 67 12.61 27.15 -5.45
C VAL A 67 11.35 28.02 -5.48
N LYS A 68 11.52 29.26 -5.93
CA LYS A 68 10.43 30.18 -6.23
C LYS A 68 9.44 29.52 -7.19
N GLN A 69 8.15 29.73 -6.94
CA GLN A 69 6.99 29.12 -7.59
C GLN A 69 6.84 29.32 -9.12
N ASN A 70 7.87 29.77 -9.84
CA ASN A 70 7.76 30.11 -11.27
C ASN A 70 8.41 29.14 -12.26
N ASP A 71 9.19 28.15 -11.82
CA ASP A 71 9.80 27.19 -12.75
C ASP A 71 9.16 25.81 -12.59
N GLN A 72 8.13 25.53 -13.40
CA GLN A 72 7.55 24.18 -13.56
C GLN A 72 8.53 23.18 -14.21
N GLU A 73 9.73 23.61 -14.61
CA GLU A 73 10.68 22.82 -15.41
C GLU A 73 11.76 22.06 -14.61
N SER A 74 11.89 22.28 -13.30
CA SER A 74 12.93 21.60 -12.47
C SER A 74 12.34 20.81 -11.30
N ALA A 75 11.17 20.20 -11.49
CA ALA A 75 10.65 19.26 -10.50
C ALA A 75 11.60 18.06 -10.36
N GLU A 76 12.34 18.02 -9.25
CA GLU A 76 13.15 16.88 -8.88
C GLU A 76 12.28 15.78 -8.27
N PHE A 77 12.55 14.55 -8.67
CA PHE A 77 11.90 13.35 -8.20
C PHE A 77 12.89 12.48 -7.43
N LEU A 78 12.40 11.67 -6.50
CA LEU A 78 13.23 10.67 -5.85
C LEU A 78 13.34 9.42 -6.72
N ARG A 79 14.57 8.95 -6.86
CA ARG A 79 14.92 7.63 -7.38
C ARG A 79 15.45 6.76 -6.26
N TYR A 80 14.88 5.58 -6.11
CA TYR A 80 15.43 4.53 -5.29
C TYR A 80 15.93 3.36 -6.15
N GLN A 81 17.11 2.87 -5.80
CA GLN A 81 17.64 1.59 -6.28
C GLN A 81 17.84 0.69 -5.07
N ASN A 82 17.53 -0.60 -5.21
CA ASN A 82 17.58 -1.54 -4.09
C ASN A 82 18.94 -1.51 -3.38
N GLY A 83 18.93 -1.33 -2.07
CA GLY A 83 20.13 -1.25 -1.23
C GLY A 83 20.93 0.05 -1.32
N LYS A 84 20.44 1.07 -2.04
CA LYS A 84 21.09 2.40 -2.13
C LYS A 84 20.26 3.47 -1.43
N THR A 85 20.93 4.56 -1.05
CA THR A 85 20.27 5.79 -0.60
C THR A 85 19.47 6.41 -1.75
N PRO A 86 18.22 6.87 -1.52
CA PRO A 86 17.49 7.60 -2.55
C PRO A 86 18.25 8.85 -3.02
N GLU A 87 18.17 9.15 -4.31
CA GLU A 87 18.79 10.32 -4.93
C GLU A 87 17.75 11.16 -5.67
N ALA A 88 17.99 12.46 -5.79
CA ALA A 88 17.16 13.36 -6.59
C ALA A 88 17.52 13.23 -8.08
N VAL A 89 16.51 13.14 -8.94
CA VAL A 89 16.65 13.08 -10.40
C VAL A 89 15.61 14.00 -11.06
N THR A 90 15.99 14.66 -12.15
CA THR A 90 15.07 15.48 -12.94
C THR A 90 14.36 14.68 -14.04
N GLU A 91 14.97 13.57 -14.49
CA GLU A 91 14.40 12.72 -15.51
C GLU A 91 13.32 11.77 -14.95
N LYS A 92 12.05 11.99 -15.33
CA LYS A 92 10.90 11.15 -14.93
C LYS A 92 11.10 9.64 -15.16
N ARG A 93 11.78 9.24 -16.24
CA ARG A 93 12.04 7.81 -16.55
C ARG A 93 12.94 7.11 -15.53
N LEU A 94 13.72 7.89 -14.76
CA LEU A 94 14.62 7.38 -13.72
C LEU A 94 13.97 7.40 -12.33
N ALA A 95 12.89 8.16 -12.17
CA ALA A 95 12.22 8.37 -10.90
C ALA A 95 11.48 7.13 -10.41
N SER A 96 11.40 6.97 -9.10
CA SER A 96 10.48 6.02 -8.46
C SER A 96 9.06 6.57 -8.50
N ARG A 97 8.09 5.67 -8.62
CA ARG A 97 6.66 5.99 -8.72
C ARG A 97 5.83 5.12 -7.80
N CYS A 98 4.69 5.65 -7.37
CA CYS A 98 3.64 4.89 -6.69
C CYS A 98 2.56 4.46 -7.70
N ASP A 99 1.64 3.61 -7.25
CA ASP A 99 0.52 3.17 -8.11
C ASP A 99 -0.52 4.28 -8.26
N PHE A 100 -0.83 4.96 -7.16
CA PHE A 100 -1.67 6.17 -7.17
C PHE A 100 -1.36 7.08 -5.98
N SER A 101 -1.73 8.36 -6.08
CA SER A 101 -1.73 9.31 -4.98
C SER A 101 -3.11 9.92 -4.78
N VAL A 102 -3.38 10.32 -3.54
CA VAL A 102 -4.58 11.05 -3.14
C VAL A 102 -4.14 12.27 -2.36
N LYS A 103 -4.49 13.44 -2.87
CA LYS A 103 -4.23 14.73 -2.25
C LYS A 103 -5.52 15.26 -1.64
N MET A 104 -5.51 15.36 -0.32
CA MET A 104 -6.56 15.93 0.50
C MET A 104 -6.08 17.29 1.05
N PRO A 105 -6.97 18.10 1.67
CA PRO A 105 -6.56 19.38 2.25
C PRO A 105 -5.45 19.29 3.31
N ASP A 106 -5.33 18.16 4.00
CA ASP A 106 -4.32 17.90 5.03
C ASP A 106 -2.98 17.36 4.47
N GLY A 107 -2.93 17.00 3.19
CA GLY A 107 -1.70 16.56 2.53
C GLY A 107 -1.90 15.54 1.41
N GLU A 108 -0.79 15.09 0.85
CA GLU A 108 -0.78 14.06 -0.19
C GLU A 108 -0.32 12.71 0.39
N SER A 109 -1.07 11.66 0.06
CA SER A 109 -0.77 10.28 0.43
C SER A 109 -0.48 9.46 -0.83
N TYR A 110 0.60 8.70 -0.84
CA TYR A 110 1.03 7.85 -1.94
C TYR A 110 0.81 6.39 -1.59
N PHE A 111 0.32 5.60 -2.54
CA PHE A 111 -0.07 4.22 -2.31
C PHE A 111 0.63 3.27 -3.27
N GLU A 112 1.10 2.15 -2.71
CA GLU A 112 1.71 1.06 -3.46
C GLU A 112 0.98 -0.24 -3.18
N ILE A 113 0.45 -0.86 -4.23
CA ILE A 113 -0.39 -2.03 -4.13
C ILE A 113 0.38 -3.27 -4.56
N ARG A 114 0.33 -4.27 -3.68
CA ARG A 114 0.71 -5.64 -3.96
C ARG A 114 -0.50 -6.54 -3.79
N CYS A 115 -0.59 -7.56 -4.64
CA CYS A 115 -1.60 -8.59 -4.52
C CYS A 115 -0.96 -9.97 -4.43
N GLY A 116 -1.54 -10.87 -3.65
CA GLY A 116 -1.04 -12.23 -3.46
C GLY A 116 -2.14 -13.24 -3.15
N ASN A 117 -1.79 -14.53 -3.23
CA ASN A 117 -2.66 -15.63 -2.82
C ASN A 117 -1.91 -16.53 -1.82
N LYS A 118 -2.64 -17.20 -0.92
CA LYS A 118 -2.05 -18.15 0.04
C LYS A 118 -1.13 -19.17 -0.63
N SER A 119 -1.56 -19.74 -1.76
CA SER A 119 -0.76 -20.72 -2.51
C SER A 119 0.60 -20.18 -2.96
N VAL A 120 0.73 -18.86 -3.11
CA VAL A 120 1.96 -18.18 -3.53
C VAL A 120 2.85 -17.81 -2.34
N PHE A 121 2.29 -17.66 -1.13
CA PHE A 121 3.07 -17.47 0.11
C PHE A 121 4.01 -18.62 0.42
N SER A 122 3.61 -19.84 0.06
CA SER A 122 4.43 -21.04 0.21
C SER A 122 5.80 -20.94 -0.48
N LYS A 123 5.96 -20.03 -1.44
CA LYS A 123 7.20 -19.82 -2.22
C LYS A 123 8.01 -18.58 -1.84
N SER A 124 7.64 -17.87 -0.75
CA SER A 124 8.28 -16.67 -0.16
C SER A 124 8.52 -15.43 -1.05
N LYS A 125 8.54 -15.56 -2.38
CA LYS A 125 8.93 -14.50 -3.32
C LYS A 125 8.07 -13.25 -3.23
N ASP A 126 6.77 -13.37 -3.03
CA ASP A 126 5.89 -12.19 -2.97
C ASP A 126 5.97 -11.48 -1.60
N LEU A 127 6.17 -12.22 -0.51
CA LEU A 127 6.44 -11.61 0.81
C LEU A 127 7.75 -10.82 0.78
N LEU A 128 8.79 -11.37 0.15
CA LEU A 128 10.06 -10.67 -0.03
C LEU A 128 9.92 -9.39 -0.85
N LYS A 129 9.00 -9.35 -1.83
CA LYS A 129 8.69 -8.11 -2.57
C LYS A 129 8.00 -7.08 -1.68
N VAL A 130 7.02 -7.50 -0.88
CA VAL A 130 6.33 -6.60 0.06
C VAL A 130 7.33 -6.03 1.06
N GLU A 131 8.18 -6.89 1.65
CA GLU A 131 9.24 -6.45 2.55
C GLU A 131 10.23 -5.48 1.86
N SER A 132 10.61 -5.77 0.61
CA SER A 132 11.46 -4.88 -0.19
C SER A 132 10.80 -3.53 -0.46
N ASP A 133 9.48 -3.48 -0.65
CA ASP A 133 8.74 -2.22 -0.78
C ASP A 133 8.70 -1.47 0.55
N MET A 134 8.48 -2.15 1.68
CA MET A 134 8.54 -1.55 3.02
C MET A 134 9.92 -0.89 3.28
N LEU A 135 11.01 -1.62 3.02
CA LEU A 135 12.38 -1.09 3.12
C LEU A 135 12.60 0.12 2.21
N ARG A 136 12.07 0.06 0.98
CA ARG A 136 12.17 1.17 0.04
C ARG A 136 11.43 2.40 0.54
N ILE A 137 10.18 2.27 0.99
CA ILE A 137 9.43 3.43 1.46
C ILE A 137 10.03 4.03 2.73
N GLU A 138 10.60 3.20 3.63
CA GLU A 138 11.37 3.65 4.79
C GLU A 138 12.57 4.53 4.36
N ALA A 139 13.32 4.07 3.35
CA ALA A 139 14.44 4.84 2.80
C ALA A 139 13.97 6.14 2.14
N MET A 140 12.88 6.10 1.38
CA MET A 140 12.28 7.27 0.72
C MET A 140 11.78 8.31 1.73
N LYS A 141 11.11 7.85 2.81
CA LYS A 141 10.67 8.70 3.93
C LYS A 141 11.85 9.36 4.64
N LYS A 142 12.95 8.62 4.83
CA LYS A 142 14.18 9.19 5.40
C LYS A 142 14.77 10.28 4.49
N ALA A 143 14.72 10.08 3.17
CA ALA A 143 15.20 11.05 2.19
C ALA A 143 14.25 12.25 2.02
N ASN A 144 12.95 12.10 2.25
CA ASN A 144 11.96 13.18 2.27
C ASN A 144 10.91 12.91 3.37
N PRO A 145 11.09 13.48 4.58
CA PRO A 145 10.18 13.26 5.72
C PRO A 145 8.74 13.72 5.49
N GLY A 146 8.51 14.57 4.49
CA GLY A 146 7.16 15.04 4.11
C GLY A 146 6.36 14.03 3.29
N LEU A 147 6.97 12.96 2.79
CA LEU A 147 6.24 11.92 2.07
C LEU A 147 5.37 11.11 3.01
N ASN A 148 4.11 10.88 2.65
CA ASN A 148 3.25 9.93 3.35
C ASN A 148 2.98 8.74 2.43
N ILE A 149 3.70 7.63 2.63
CA ILE A 149 3.63 6.47 1.74
C ILE A 149 3.01 5.30 2.48
N THR A 150 2.00 4.67 1.87
CA THR A 150 1.36 3.45 2.38
C THR A 150 1.55 2.30 1.40
N VAL A 151 2.19 1.23 1.85
CA VAL A 151 2.21 -0.05 1.14
C VAL A 151 0.97 -0.83 1.55
N VAL A 152 0.15 -1.18 0.57
CA VAL A 152 -1.07 -1.96 0.72
C VAL A 152 -0.81 -3.34 0.12
N PHE A 153 -1.00 -4.37 0.93
CA PHE A 153 -0.90 -5.74 0.50
C PHE A 153 -2.25 -6.44 0.60
N ALA A 154 -2.88 -6.66 -0.56
CA ALA A 154 -4.13 -7.40 -0.67
C ALA A 154 -3.86 -8.88 -0.92
N PHE A 155 -4.42 -9.77 -0.10
CA PHE A 155 -4.19 -11.19 -0.28
C PHE A 155 -5.40 -12.04 0.06
N PHE A 156 -5.55 -13.13 -0.70
CA PHE A 156 -6.70 -14.01 -0.58
C PHE A 156 -6.29 -15.44 -0.20
N GLY A 157 -7.06 -16.03 0.73
CA GLY A 157 -6.94 -17.44 1.08
C GLY A 157 -7.39 -17.74 2.51
N ALA A 158 -7.09 -18.96 2.96
CA ALA A 158 -7.35 -19.41 4.32
C ALA A 158 -6.02 -19.52 5.07
N PHE A 159 -5.79 -18.76 6.13
CA PHE A 159 -4.46 -18.62 6.72
C PHE A 159 -4.25 -19.51 7.94
N GLU A 160 -3.11 -20.18 7.99
CA GLU A 160 -2.68 -21.01 9.11
C GLU A 160 -1.46 -20.39 9.80
N ASN A 161 -1.00 -21.02 10.88
CA ASN A 161 0.15 -20.54 11.66
C ASN A 161 1.38 -20.32 10.79
N LYS A 162 1.62 -21.17 9.79
CA LYS A 162 2.78 -21.04 8.89
C LYS A 162 2.79 -19.71 8.15
N GLU A 163 1.65 -19.26 7.62
CA GLU A 163 1.56 -17.98 6.92
C GLU A 163 1.66 -16.79 7.89
N ILE A 164 1.05 -16.91 9.07
CA ILE A 164 1.13 -15.87 10.12
C ILE A 164 2.58 -15.66 10.58
N GLU A 165 3.32 -16.75 10.78
CA GLU A 165 4.75 -16.69 11.12
C GLU A 165 5.57 -15.98 10.04
N ALA A 166 5.24 -16.20 8.76
CA ALA A 166 5.91 -15.52 7.66
C ALA A 166 5.65 -14.00 7.64
N PHE A 167 4.54 -13.53 8.23
CA PHE A 167 4.23 -12.10 8.34
C PHE A 167 5.00 -11.37 9.44
N LYS A 168 5.73 -12.06 10.33
CA LYS A 168 6.55 -11.40 11.36
C LYS A 168 7.62 -10.46 10.80
N ALA A 169 8.09 -10.69 9.59
CA ALA A 169 9.01 -9.77 8.90
C ALA A 169 8.33 -8.42 8.56
N LEU A 170 7.02 -8.43 8.35
CA LEU A 170 6.21 -7.27 7.98
C LEU A 170 5.57 -6.60 9.21
N ASP A 171 5.47 -7.28 10.35
CA ASP A 171 4.87 -6.75 11.57
C ASP A 171 5.61 -7.23 12.82
N ASN A 172 6.34 -6.32 13.47
CA ASN A 172 7.23 -6.59 14.59
C ASN A 172 7.43 -5.34 15.46
N SER A 173 8.54 -5.26 16.21
CA SER A 173 8.82 -4.14 17.11
C SER A 173 9.23 -2.85 16.38
N SER A 174 9.80 -2.94 15.18
CA SER A 174 10.18 -1.77 14.37
C SER A 174 9.15 -1.42 13.30
N ARG A 175 8.30 -2.37 12.90
CA ARG A 175 7.26 -2.20 11.89
C ARG A 175 5.89 -2.51 12.45
N CYS A 176 4.96 -1.57 12.32
CA CYS A 176 3.57 -1.77 12.70
C CYS A 176 2.70 -1.83 11.44
N SER A 177 2.38 -3.05 11.00
CA SER A 177 1.44 -3.26 9.90
C SER A 177 0.07 -3.60 10.46
N TYR A 178 -0.95 -2.94 9.95
CA TYR A 178 -2.34 -3.24 10.26
C TYR A 178 -2.95 -4.16 9.20
N LEU A 179 -3.99 -4.87 9.56
CA LEU A 179 -4.72 -5.81 8.72
C LEU A 179 -6.20 -5.53 8.84
N LEU A 180 -6.89 -5.40 7.71
CA LEU A 180 -8.33 -5.47 7.60
C LEU A 180 -8.73 -6.85 7.06
N ASP A 181 -9.47 -7.61 7.88
CA ASP A 181 -9.95 -8.95 7.56
C ASP A 181 -11.42 -8.89 7.13
N SER A 182 -11.68 -9.21 5.85
CA SER A 182 -13.03 -9.09 5.28
C SER A 182 -14.04 -10.11 5.81
N ALA A 183 -13.62 -11.16 6.51
CA ALA A 183 -14.55 -12.08 7.17
C ALA A 183 -15.07 -11.55 8.52
N LEU A 184 -14.45 -10.51 9.05
CA LEU A 184 -14.81 -9.90 10.32
C LEU A 184 -15.63 -8.62 10.08
N ARG A 185 -16.46 -8.25 11.05
CA ARG A 185 -17.27 -7.04 11.02
C ARG A 185 -16.98 -6.18 12.25
N GLY A 186 -17.30 -4.89 12.14
CA GLY A 186 -17.11 -3.94 13.23
C GLY A 186 -15.65 -3.69 13.59
N SER A 187 -15.40 -3.28 14.83
CA SER A 187 -14.08 -2.87 15.30
C SER A 187 -13.03 -3.99 15.31
N SER A 188 -13.46 -5.26 15.37
CA SER A 188 -12.55 -6.40 15.33
C SER A 188 -12.02 -6.74 13.94
N SER A 189 -12.52 -6.08 12.88
CA SER A 189 -12.06 -6.34 11.52
C SER A 189 -10.68 -5.77 11.22
N ILE A 190 -10.24 -4.76 11.98
CA ILE A 190 -8.89 -4.20 11.88
C ILE A 190 -8.07 -4.64 13.09
N SER A 191 -6.94 -5.30 12.84
CA SER A 191 -5.99 -5.74 13.87
C SER A 191 -4.55 -5.52 13.40
N ARG A 192 -3.56 -5.84 14.25
CA ARG A 192 -2.19 -5.96 13.77
C ARG A 192 -2.06 -7.19 12.88
N LEU A 193 -1.23 -7.13 11.84
CA LEU A 193 -1.04 -8.22 10.90
C LEU A 193 -0.61 -9.53 11.58
N CYS A 194 0.26 -9.46 12.60
CA CYS A 194 0.66 -10.63 13.39
C CYS A 194 -0.48 -11.24 14.24
N GLN A 195 -1.57 -10.51 14.43
CA GLN A 195 -2.77 -10.91 15.18
C GLN A 195 -3.90 -11.41 14.25
N MET A 196 -3.61 -11.66 12.98
CA MET A 196 -4.56 -12.20 12.02
C MET A 196 -5.26 -13.45 12.57
N GLN A 197 -6.58 -13.53 12.35
CA GLN A 197 -7.35 -14.70 12.75
C GLN A 197 -6.88 -15.97 12.03
N ARG A 198 -6.59 -17.00 12.81
CA ARG A 198 -6.18 -18.32 12.33
C ARG A 198 -7.37 -19.11 11.81
N ALA A 199 -7.14 -19.84 10.72
CA ALA A 199 -8.07 -20.76 10.09
C ALA A 199 -9.40 -20.11 9.68
N GLY A 200 -10.21 -20.84 8.92
CA GLY A 200 -11.49 -20.35 8.40
C GLY A 200 -11.60 -20.47 6.88
N LYS A 201 -12.72 -19.98 6.34
CA LYS A 201 -12.97 -19.97 4.90
C LYS A 201 -11.98 -19.03 4.19
N PRO A 202 -11.66 -19.29 2.92
CA PRO A 202 -10.90 -18.36 2.10
C PRO A 202 -11.54 -16.97 2.10
N ARG A 203 -10.71 -15.95 2.27
CA ARG A 203 -11.15 -14.56 2.39
C ARG A 203 -10.08 -13.59 1.92
N LEU A 204 -10.51 -12.40 1.55
CA LEU A 204 -9.64 -11.26 1.28
C LEU A 204 -9.20 -10.61 2.59
N CYS A 205 -7.92 -10.28 2.63
CA CYS A 205 -7.28 -9.54 3.68
C CYS A 205 -6.51 -8.37 3.06
N LEU A 206 -6.59 -7.18 3.67
CA LEU A 206 -5.82 -6.01 3.27
C LEU A 206 -4.87 -5.64 4.41
N ALA A 207 -3.58 -5.89 4.23
CA ALA A 207 -2.57 -5.36 5.13
C ALA A 207 -2.12 -3.97 4.65
N ALA A 208 -1.86 -3.06 5.58
CA ALA A 208 -1.32 -1.74 5.28
C ALA A 208 -0.16 -1.41 6.22
N TYR A 209 0.90 -0.86 5.66
CA TYR A 209 2.05 -0.32 6.36
C TYR A 209 2.30 1.10 5.87
N SER A 210 2.48 2.05 6.79
CA SER A 210 2.75 3.45 6.47
C SER A 210 3.95 3.96 7.24
N VAL A 211 4.73 4.84 6.61
CA VAL A 211 5.93 5.51 7.19
C VAL A 211 5.81 7.02 7.18
#